data_AF-A0A2A4RCK8-F1
#
_entry.id   AF-A0A2A4RCK8-F1
#
_cell.length_a   1.000
_cell.length_b   1.000
_cell.length_c   1.000
_cell.angle_alpha   90.00
_cell.angle_beta   90.00
_cell.angle_gamma   90.00
#
_symmetry.space_group_name_H-M   'P 1'
#
loop_
_entity.id
_entity.type
_entity.pdbx_description
1 polymer ?
#
loop_
_entity_poly.entity_id
_entity_poly.type
_entity_poly.pdbx_seq_one_letter_code
_entity_poly.pdbx_strand_id
1 'polypeptide(L)'
;MASFLHYIPIATTVISVFFIITLMKRAKSRDWAPHLLWWAVGVFFYGVGTALESVITLHGNTLMLNRVWYWAGAILGAYPLATGSVYLLHKRKTAHILTGLSMIVVIVGSVAVFMTPLIEANLDVAKPDGNIIGWTWIRFPITPVINIYAAIFLIGGALVSSIRFFDTPEMRMRAYGTALVAIGATLPGIGGTMAKLGTSGSMSEQGMVEVLYVGEFLGLVLMWWGFELCTRAPKPIMAQADEVVGKVDELGSSTE
;
A
#
# COMPACT_ATOMS: atom_id res chain seq x y z
N MET A 1 20.98 21.81 5.39
CA MET A 1 19.78 22.60 5.04
C MET A 1 18.74 21.65 4.49
N ALA A 2 17.49 21.72 4.93
CA ALA A 2 16.44 20.84 4.42
C ALA A 2 16.15 21.17 2.94
N SER A 3 16.27 20.16 2.07
CA SER A 3 15.85 20.22 0.67
C SER A 3 14.33 20.28 0.60
N PHE A 4 13.77 20.87 -0.47
CA PHE A 4 12.33 20.79 -0.75
C PHE A 4 11.79 19.35 -0.73
N LEU A 5 12.63 18.39 -1.13
CA LEU A 5 12.30 16.96 -1.17
C LEU A 5 12.01 16.38 0.22
N HIS A 6 12.54 16.98 1.30
CA HIS A 6 12.30 16.53 2.68
C HIS A 6 10.89 16.85 3.19
N TYR A 7 10.15 17.72 2.48
CA TYR A 7 8.76 18.04 2.80
C TYR A 7 7.76 17.16 2.04
N ILE A 8 8.22 16.38 1.05
CA ILE A 8 7.36 15.47 0.28
C ILE A 8 6.64 14.46 1.18
N PRO A 9 7.27 13.82 2.19
CA PRO A 9 6.56 12.87 3.04
C PRO A 9 5.38 13.49 3.82
N ILE A 10 5.42 14.80 4.12
CA ILE A 10 4.27 15.53 4.68
C ILE A 10 3.12 15.58 3.66
N ALA A 11 3.42 15.92 2.41
CA ALA A 11 2.42 15.93 1.35
C ALA A 11 1.82 14.54 1.13
N THR A 12 2.64 13.49 1.14
CA THR A 12 2.18 12.09 1.06
C THR A 12 1.27 11.71 2.22
N THR A 13 1.62 12.13 3.45
CA THR A 13 0.79 11.94 4.64
C THR A 13 -0.58 12.59 4.46
N VAL A 14 -0.63 13.84 4.01
CA VAL A 14 -1.89 14.57 3.77
C VAL A 14 -2.73 13.87 2.69
N ILE A 15 -2.12 13.44 1.58
CA ILE A 15 -2.81 12.70 0.52
C ILE A 15 -3.37 11.37 1.04
N SER A 16 -2.63 10.67 1.91
CA SER A 16 -3.09 9.42 2.51
C SER A 16 -4.39 9.60 3.30
N VAL A 17 -4.53 10.70 4.05
CA VAL A 17 -5.76 11.02 4.80
C VAL A 17 -6.95 11.16 3.86
N PHE A 18 -6.81 11.91 2.77
CA PHE A 18 -7.88 12.08 1.79
C PHE A 18 -8.22 10.77 1.06
N PHE A 19 -7.21 9.96 0.75
CA PHE A 19 -7.43 8.66 0.12
C PHE A 19 -8.15 7.69 1.07
N ILE A 20 -7.82 7.67 2.37
CA ILE A 20 -8.55 6.92 3.40
C ILE A 20 -10.01 7.36 3.45
N ILE A 21 -10.28 8.67 3.50
CA ILE A 21 -11.66 9.19 3.49
C ILE A 21 -12.43 8.68 2.27
N THR A 22 -11.79 8.69 1.09
CA THR A 22 -12.36 8.17 -0.15
C THR A 22 -12.68 6.68 -0.06
N LEU A 23 -11.74 5.87 0.44
CA LEU A 23 -11.93 4.43 0.65
C LEU A 23 -13.05 4.15 1.65
N MET A 24 -13.14 4.90 2.75
CA MET A 24 -14.18 4.73 3.76
C MET A 24 -15.57 5.11 3.24
N LYS A 25 -15.67 6.20 2.47
CA LYS A 25 -16.93 6.56 1.78
C LYS A 25 -17.36 5.44 0.82
N ARG A 26 -16.42 4.87 0.07
CA ARG A 26 -16.70 3.76 -0.84
C ARG A 26 -17.06 2.47 -0.09
N ALA A 27 -16.40 2.20 1.03
CA ALA A 27 -16.71 1.05 1.89
C ALA A 27 -18.15 1.14 2.37
N LYS A 28 -18.56 2.30 2.90
CA LYS A 28 -19.94 2.55 3.31
C LYS A 28 -20.94 2.34 2.16
N SER A 29 -20.62 2.79 0.94
CA SER A 29 -21.51 2.61 -0.23
C SER A 29 -21.53 1.17 -0.78
N ARG A 30 -20.66 0.28 -0.28
CA ARG A 30 -20.50 -1.11 -0.72
C ARG A 30 -20.62 -2.08 0.45
N ASP A 31 -21.48 -1.74 1.42
CA ASP A 31 -21.77 -2.55 2.60
C ASP A 31 -20.50 -3.06 3.31
N TRP A 32 -19.57 -2.14 3.55
CA TRP A 32 -18.31 -2.38 4.27
C TRP A 32 -17.48 -3.53 3.69
N ALA A 33 -17.44 -3.64 2.35
CA ALA A 33 -16.67 -4.66 1.65
C ALA A 33 -15.22 -4.75 2.19
N PRO A 34 -14.78 -5.92 2.71
CA PRO A 34 -13.53 -6.03 3.46
C PRO A 34 -12.25 -5.63 2.71
N HIS A 35 -12.20 -5.76 1.38
CA HIS A 35 -11.04 -5.30 0.62
C HIS A 35 -10.81 -3.80 0.76
N LEU A 36 -11.88 -2.98 0.85
CA LEU A 36 -11.78 -1.53 1.02
C LEU A 36 -11.29 -1.16 2.43
N LEU A 37 -11.71 -1.93 3.44
CA LEU A 37 -11.25 -1.76 4.82
C LEU A 37 -9.76 -2.08 4.95
N TRP A 38 -9.32 -3.20 4.38
CA TRP A 38 -7.91 -3.59 4.35
C TRP A 38 -7.06 -2.57 3.58
N TRP A 39 -7.54 -2.06 2.46
CA TRP A 39 -6.87 -0.97 1.75
C TRP A 39 -6.79 0.31 2.57
N ALA A 40 -7.85 0.69 3.29
CA ALA A 40 -7.83 1.86 4.16
C ALA A 40 -6.80 1.71 5.30
N VAL A 41 -6.70 0.52 5.91
CA VAL A 41 -5.66 0.21 6.90
C VAL A 41 -4.27 0.29 6.28
N GLY A 42 -4.10 -0.17 5.05
CA GLY A 42 -2.83 -0.10 4.34
C GLY A 42 -2.41 1.33 4.05
N VAL A 43 -3.32 2.16 3.51
CA VAL A 43 -3.07 3.58 3.27
C VAL A 43 -2.83 4.34 4.59
N PHE A 44 -3.46 3.93 5.69
CA PHE A 44 -3.17 4.47 7.02
C PHE A 44 -1.72 4.23 7.43
N PHE A 45 -1.24 2.98 7.39
CA PHE A 45 0.15 2.69 7.75
C PHE A 45 1.16 3.28 6.78
N TYR A 46 0.81 3.38 5.51
CA TYR A 46 1.55 4.15 4.52
C TYR A 46 1.72 5.61 4.96
N GLY A 47 0.61 6.28 5.30
CA GLY A 47 0.61 7.65 5.79
C GLY A 47 1.43 7.83 7.05
N VAL A 48 1.27 6.92 8.03
CA VAL A 48 2.06 6.92 9.27
C VAL A 48 3.56 6.76 8.99
N GLY A 49 3.94 5.87 8.07
CA GLY A 49 5.34 5.71 7.64
C GLY A 49 5.91 7.03 7.14
N THR A 50 5.25 7.66 6.16
CA THR A 50 5.70 8.94 5.59
C THR A 50 5.66 10.11 6.58
N ALA A 51 4.73 10.08 7.55
CA ALA A 51 4.70 11.06 8.62
C ALA A 51 5.95 10.94 9.51
N LEU A 52 6.32 9.71 9.88
CA LEU A 52 7.51 9.46 10.68
C LEU A 52 8.78 9.84 9.93
N GLU A 53 8.85 9.59 8.62
CA GLU A 53 9.96 10.05 7.76
C GLU A 53 10.09 11.56 7.76
N SER A 54 8.96 12.29 7.65
CA SER A 54 9.00 13.75 7.72
C SER A 54 9.53 14.25 9.06
N VAL A 55 9.16 13.60 10.17
CA VAL A 55 9.66 13.96 11.50
C VAL A 55 11.16 13.66 11.58
N ILE A 56 11.59 12.46 11.15
CA ILE A 56 13.00 12.04 11.17
C ILE A 56 13.87 13.01 10.38
N THR A 57 13.48 13.33 9.15
CA THR A 57 14.32 14.14 8.26
C THR A 57 14.32 15.63 8.60
N LEU A 58 13.25 16.16 9.20
CA LEU A 58 13.16 17.58 9.56
C LEU A 58 13.61 17.90 10.99
N HIS A 59 13.40 16.98 11.93
CA HIS A 59 13.61 17.20 13.36
C HIS A 59 14.66 16.27 13.98
N GLY A 60 15.21 15.35 13.19
CA GLY A 60 16.21 14.39 13.63
C GLY A 60 15.61 13.05 14.02
N ASN A 61 16.44 12.00 13.90
CA ASN A 61 16.06 10.64 14.22
C ASN A 61 16.31 10.27 15.68
N THR A 62 15.51 9.35 16.21
CA THR A 62 15.78 8.68 17.49
C THR A 62 15.54 7.18 17.34
N LEU A 63 16.11 6.39 18.25
CA LEU A 63 15.94 4.94 18.26
C LEU A 63 14.48 4.50 18.27
N MET A 64 13.64 5.16 19.09
CA MET A 64 12.21 4.83 19.14
C MET A 64 11.47 5.29 17.89
N LEU A 65 11.77 6.49 17.38
CA LEU A 65 11.12 7.01 16.18
C LEU A 65 11.37 6.11 14.97
N ASN A 66 12.62 5.69 14.79
CA ASN A 66 13.02 4.76 13.73
C ASN A 66 12.42 3.36 13.91
N ARG A 67 12.29 2.88 15.16
CA ARG A 67 11.61 1.60 15.45
C ARG A 67 10.15 1.64 15.02
N VAL A 68 9.43 2.71 15.37
CA VAL A 68 8.02 2.87 14.98
C VAL A 68 7.90 3.04 13.46
N TRP A 69 8.84 3.75 12.82
CA TRP A 69 8.90 3.83 11.36
C TRP A 69 9.08 2.45 10.71
N TYR A 70 10.02 1.65 11.22
CA TYR A 70 10.26 0.31 10.68
C TYR A 70 9.01 -0.58 10.81
N TRP A 71 8.33 -0.50 11.95
CA TRP A 71 7.07 -1.21 12.16
C TRP A 71 5.96 -0.73 11.22
N ALA A 72 5.73 0.59 11.13
CA ALA A 72 4.68 1.16 10.30
C ALA A 72 4.92 0.96 8.80
N GLY A 73 6.12 1.30 8.32
CA GLY A 73 6.49 1.23 6.91
C GLY A 73 6.86 -0.18 6.44
N ALA A 74 7.87 -0.80 7.06
CA ALA A 74 8.46 -2.03 6.55
C ALA A 74 7.64 -3.30 6.84
N ILE A 75 6.90 -3.33 7.96
CA ILE A 75 6.04 -4.46 8.35
C ILE A 75 4.59 -4.22 7.88
N LEU A 76 4.01 -3.06 8.19
CA LEU A 76 2.59 -2.79 7.99
C LEU A 76 2.24 -1.93 6.77
N GLY A 77 3.21 -1.34 6.06
CA GLY A 77 2.91 -0.41 4.98
C GLY A 77 2.22 -1.09 3.80
N ALA A 78 2.86 -2.12 3.23
CA ALA A 78 2.35 -2.79 2.04
C ALA A 78 1.44 -4.00 2.34
N TYR A 79 1.57 -4.60 3.53
CA TYR A 79 0.86 -5.83 3.88
C TYR A 79 -0.67 -5.71 3.80
N PRO A 80 -1.34 -4.74 4.48
CA PRO A 80 -2.79 -4.62 4.46
C PRO A 80 -3.32 -4.28 3.06
N LEU A 81 -2.56 -3.51 2.25
CA LEU A 81 -2.92 -3.22 0.86
C LEU A 81 -3.05 -4.51 0.05
N ALA A 82 -2.07 -5.39 0.18
CA ALA A 82 -2.07 -6.69 -0.46
C ALA A 82 -3.16 -7.63 0.08
N THR A 83 -3.40 -7.62 1.40
CA THR A 83 -4.52 -8.35 2.00
C THR A 83 -5.85 -7.90 1.41
N GLY A 84 -6.04 -6.60 1.19
CA GLY A 84 -7.24 -6.09 0.51
C GLY A 84 -7.37 -6.65 -0.91
N SER A 85 -6.27 -6.71 -1.67
CA SER A 85 -6.27 -7.33 -3.01
C SER A 85 -6.57 -8.83 -2.96
N VAL A 86 -6.13 -9.55 -1.93
CA VAL A 86 -6.49 -10.95 -1.70
C VAL A 86 -8.00 -11.11 -1.53
N TYR A 87 -8.62 -10.28 -0.70
CA TYR A 87 -10.08 -10.29 -0.50
C TYR A 87 -10.87 -9.88 -1.73
N LEU A 88 -10.28 -9.09 -2.63
CA LEU A 88 -10.90 -8.70 -3.89
C LEU A 88 -10.81 -9.80 -4.96
N LEU A 89 -9.65 -10.45 -5.07
CA LEU A 89 -9.35 -11.35 -6.18
C LEU A 89 -9.70 -12.83 -5.90
N HIS A 90 -9.81 -13.21 -4.64
CA HIS A 90 -10.03 -14.61 -4.24
C HIS A 90 -11.37 -14.80 -3.55
N LYS A 91 -11.85 -16.05 -3.57
CA LYS A 91 -13.03 -16.46 -2.78
C LYS A 91 -12.76 -16.22 -1.29
N ARG A 92 -13.82 -15.90 -0.53
CA ARG A 92 -13.75 -15.61 0.91
C ARG A 92 -12.94 -16.62 1.71
N LYS A 93 -13.17 -17.92 1.49
CA LYS A 93 -12.44 -19.00 2.19
C LYS A 93 -10.92 -18.90 1.98
N THR A 94 -10.48 -18.75 0.73
CA THR A 94 -9.06 -18.61 0.39
C THR A 94 -8.48 -17.32 0.98
N ALA A 95 -9.23 -16.22 0.90
CA ALA A 95 -8.80 -14.94 1.45
C ALA A 95 -8.61 -15.00 2.98
N HIS A 96 -9.54 -15.63 3.71
CA HIS A 96 -9.41 -15.82 5.15
C HIS A 96 -8.21 -16.69 5.54
N ILE A 97 -7.97 -17.80 4.82
CA ILE A 97 -6.82 -18.68 5.07
C ILE A 97 -5.50 -17.92 4.83
N LEU A 98 -5.35 -17.28 3.66
CA LEU A 98 -4.14 -16.52 3.33
C LEU A 98 -3.90 -15.37 4.30
N THR A 99 -4.96 -14.66 4.70
CA THR A 99 -4.88 -13.60 5.71
C THR A 99 -4.46 -14.18 7.05
N GLY A 100 -5.09 -15.26 7.53
CA GLY A 100 -4.72 -15.88 8.80
C GLY A 100 -3.25 -16.31 8.85
N LEU A 101 -2.76 -17.00 7.82
CA LEU A 101 -1.37 -17.45 7.74
C LEU A 101 -0.38 -16.28 7.70
N SER A 102 -0.63 -15.29 6.83
CA SER A 102 0.25 -14.13 6.70
C SER A 102 0.20 -13.21 7.93
N MET A 103 -0.95 -13.09 8.58
CA MET A 103 -1.13 -12.26 9.77
C MET A 103 -0.36 -12.80 10.97
N ILE A 104 -0.18 -14.12 11.08
CA ILE A 104 0.72 -14.71 12.10
C ILE A 104 2.15 -14.18 11.91
N VAL A 105 2.67 -14.16 10.68
CA VAL A 105 4.00 -13.64 10.37
C VAL A 105 4.11 -12.16 10.72
N VAL A 106 3.08 -11.37 10.39
CA VAL A 106 3.03 -9.92 10.67
C VAL A 106 2.95 -9.64 12.17
N ILE A 107 2.17 -10.41 12.94
CA ILE A 107 2.07 -10.28 14.40
C ILE A 107 3.41 -10.62 15.04
N VAL A 108 4.02 -11.76 14.67
CA VAL A 108 5.34 -12.16 15.17
C VAL A 108 6.39 -11.10 14.85
N GLY A 109 6.41 -10.61 13.60
CA GLY A 109 7.32 -9.53 13.17
C GLY A 109 7.09 -8.24 13.95
N SER A 110 5.84 -7.84 14.16
CA SER A 110 5.49 -6.63 14.93
C SER A 110 5.96 -6.73 16.37
N VAL A 111 5.66 -7.83 17.06
CA VAL A 111 6.12 -8.06 18.44
C VAL A 111 7.65 -8.06 18.51
N ALA A 112 8.30 -8.73 17.57
CA ALA A 112 9.76 -8.80 17.52
C ALA A 112 10.43 -7.44 17.31
N VAL A 113 9.85 -6.54 16.50
CA VAL A 113 10.36 -5.17 16.30
C VAL A 113 10.38 -4.37 17.60
N PHE A 114 9.43 -4.61 18.52
CA PHE A 114 9.41 -3.93 19.82
C PHE A 114 10.26 -4.60 20.90
N MET A 115 10.54 -5.90 20.76
CA MET A 115 11.36 -6.67 21.70
C MET A 115 12.85 -6.67 21.36
N THR A 116 13.20 -6.48 20.09
CA THR A 116 14.60 -6.50 19.64
C THR A 116 15.42 -5.39 20.31
N PRO A 117 16.69 -5.68 20.70
CA PRO A 117 17.63 -4.63 21.02
C PRO A 117 17.86 -3.74 19.80
N LEU A 118 18.16 -2.47 20.03
CA LEU A 118 18.51 -1.50 18.98
C LEU A 118 20.00 -1.21 19.01
N ILE A 119 20.60 -1.11 17.84
CA ILE A 119 22.02 -0.84 17.66
C ILE A 119 22.18 0.67 17.46
N GLU A 120 22.52 1.38 18.54
CA GLU A 120 22.69 2.84 18.52
C GLU A 120 23.78 3.30 17.55
N ALA A 121 24.84 2.51 17.40
CA ALA A 121 25.92 2.78 16.45
C ALA A 121 25.46 2.87 14.98
N ASN A 122 24.29 2.32 14.65
CA ASN A 122 23.72 2.35 13.30
C ASN A 122 22.65 3.45 13.14
N LEU A 123 22.42 4.29 14.15
CA LEU A 123 21.43 5.35 14.07
C LEU A 123 21.93 6.49 13.18
N ASP A 124 21.28 6.66 12.03
CA ASP A 124 21.43 7.87 11.24
C ASP A 124 20.48 8.94 11.75
N VAL A 125 21.02 10.12 12.08
CA VAL A 125 20.26 11.25 12.64
C VAL A 125 19.36 11.95 11.62
N ALA A 126 19.56 11.75 10.32
CA ALA A 126 18.87 12.49 9.26
C ALA A 126 17.91 11.63 8.41
N LYS A 127 18.02 10.29 8.49
CA LYS A 127 17.19 9.36 7.71
C LYS A 127 16.79 8.11 8.49
N PRO A 128 15.68 7.48 8.10
CA PRO A 128 15.33 6.18 8.65
C PRO A 128 16.28 5.08 8.14
N ASP A 129 16.67 4.14 9.01
CA ASP A 129 17.44 2.95 8.62
C ASP A 129 17.00 1.70 9.39
N GLY A 130 16.73 0.61 8.66
CA GLY A 130 16.44 -0.69 9.26
C GLY A 130 17.62 -1.32 10.01
N ASN A 131 18.86 -0.93 9.73
CA ASN A 131 20.07 -1.53 10.33
C ASN A 131 20.19 -1.35 11.84
N ILE A 132 19.38 -0.48 12.45
CA ILE A 132 19.29 -0.39 13.91
C ILE A 132 18.62 -1.62 14.54
N ILE A 133 17.87 -2.42 13.77
CA ILE A 133 17.15 -3.59 14.26
C ILE A 133 18.16 -4.72 14.53
N GLY A 134 18.38 -5.01 15.82
CA GLY A 134 19.41 -5.94 16.28
C GLY A 134 19.18 -7.39 15.84
N TRP A 135 17.95 -7.89 15.93
CA TRP A 135 17.61 -9.22 15.45
C TRP A 135 17.55 -9.25 13.92
N THR A 136 18.61 -9.82 13.33
CA THR A 136 18.77 -9.93 11.87
C THR A 136 17.62 -10.68 11.21
N TRP A 137 17.00 -11.64 11.88
CA TRP A 137 15.90 -12.43 11.33
C TRP A 137 14.62 -11.62 11.05
N ILE A 138 14.45 -10.46 11.71
CA ILE A 138 13.36 -9.50 11.41
C ILE A 138 13.63 -8.86 10.03
N ARG A 139 14.88 -8.48 9.77
CA ARG A 139 15.31 -7.90 8.49
C ARG A 139 15.38 -8.94 7.39
N PHE A 140 15.84 -10.15 7.70
CA PHE A 140 15.95 -11.29 6.80
C PHE A 140 15.77 -12.60 7.58
N PRO A 141 14.61 -13.29 7.48
CA PRO A 141 13.70 -13.25 6.33
C PRO A 141 12.37 -12.50 6.48
N ILE A 142 11.94 -12.08 7.69
CA ILE A 142 10.53 -11.66 7.92
C ILE A 142 10.08 -10.52 7.00
N THR A 143 10.82 -9.41 6.99
CA THR A 143 10.46 -8.23 6.20
C THR A 143 10.41 -8.52 4.70
N PRO A 144 11.39 -9.19 4.07
CA PRO A 144 11.31 -9.66 2.69
C PRO A 144 10.11 -10.54 2.42
N VAL A 145 9.78 -11.49 3.29
CA VAL A 145 8.61 -12.37 3.10
C VAL A 145 7.32 -11.56 3.03
N ILE A 146 7.13 -10.60 3.94
CA ILE A 146 5.96 -9.73 3.96
C ILE A 146 5.91 -8.86 2.69
N ASN A 147 7.03 -8.29 2.28
CA ASN A 147 7.09 -7.42 1.09
C ASN A 147 6.94 -8.20 -0.22
N ILE A 148 7.43 -9.44 -0.30
CA ILE A 148 7.19 -10.34 -1.45
C ILE A 148 5.71 -10.71 -1.52
N TYR A 149 5.09 -11.06 -0.39
CA TYR A 149 3.64 -11.25 -0.33
C TYR A 149 2.91 -10.01 -0.86
N ALA A 150 3.35 -8.83 -0.45
CA ALA A 150 2.75 -7.59 -0.91
C ALA A 150 2.91 -7.36 -2.42
N ALA A 151 4.11 -7.56 -2.94
CA ALA A 151 4.39 -7.44 -4.37
C ALA A 151 3.55 -8.40 -5.21
N ILE A 152 3.40 -9.66 -4.78
CA ILE A 152 2.59 -10.65 -5.51
C ILE A 152 1.13 -10.22 -5.58
N PHE A 153 0.50 -9.89 -4.46
CA PHE A 153 -0.95 -9.67 -4.42
C PHE A 153 -1.37 -8.25 -4.79
N LEU A 154 -0.59 -7.23 -4.42
CA LEU A 154 -0.90 -5.84 -4.77
C LEU A 154 -0.45 -5.54 -6.21
N ILE A 155 0.83 -5.70 -6.51
CA ILE A 155 1.39 -5.36 -7.83
C ILE A 155 0.96 -6.42 -8.86
N GLY A 156 1.23 -7.70 -8.58
CA GLY A 156 0.90 -8.79 -9.48
C GLY A 156 -0.61 -8.92 -9.72
N GLY A 157 -1.41 -8.78 -8.67
CA GLY A 157 -2.88 -8.75 -8.77
C GLY A 157 -3.38 -7.64 -9.69
N ALA A 158 -2.91 -6.41 -9.50
CA ALA A 158 -3.29 -5.28 -10.32
C ALA A 158 -2.78 -5.40 -11.77
N LEU A 159 -1.56 -5.89 -11.99
CA LEU A 159 -0.99 -6.11 -13.32
C LEU A 159 -1.79 -7.15 -14.13
N VAL A 160 -2.09 -8.30 -13.51
CA VAL A 160 -2.88 -9.36 -14.14
C VAL A 160 -4.29 -8.86 -14.45
N SER A 161 -4.92 -8.11 -13.55
CA SER A 161 -6.22 -7.47 -13.81
C SER A 161 -6.13 -6.49 -14.98
N SER A 162 -5.09 -5.67 -15.06
CA SER A 162 -4.89 -4.72 -16.15
C SER A 162 -4.83 -5.40 -17.51
N ILE A 163 -4.03 -6.46 -17.62
CA ILE A 163 -3.88 -7.22 -18.87
C ILE A 163 -5.22 -7.83 -19.28
N ARG A 164 -5.91 -8.48 -18.34
CA ARG A 164 -7.23 -9.12 -18.61
C ARG A 164 -8.31 -8.12 -19.04
N PHE A 165 -8.30 -6.91 -18.49
CA PHE A 165 -9.30 -5.89 -18.80
C PHE A 165 -9.01 -5.13 -20.10
N PHE A 166 -7.80 -5.21 -20.64
CA PHE A 166 -7.39 -4.40 -21.79
C PHE A 166 -8.09 -4.81 -23.08
N ASP A 167 -8.32 -6.11 -23.25
CA ASP A 167 -8.90 -6.69 -24.47
C ASP A 167 -10.41 -6.44 -24.60
N THR A 168 -11.08 -6.04 -23.52
CA THR A 168 -12.52 -5.76 -23.51
C THR A 168 -12.77 -4.25 -23.46
N PRO A 169 -13.32 -3.62 -24.51
CA PRO A 169 -13.54 -2.17 -24.58
C PRO A 169 -14.23 -1.58 -23.34
N GLU A 170 -15.25 -2.26 -22.82
CA GLU A 170 -16.05 -1.85 -21.67
C GLU A 170 -15.25 -1.88 -20.35
N MET A 171 -14.13 -2.61 -20.32
CA MET A 171 -13.27 -2.75 -19.16
C MET A 171 -11.98 -1.93 -19.25
N ARG A 172 -11.70 -1.25 -20.37
CA ARG A 172 -10.46 -0.48 -20.57
C ARG A 172 -10.21 0.57 -19.49
N MET A 173 -11.25 1.24 -19.00
CA MET A 173 -11.10 2.19 -17.89
C MET A 173 -10.62 1.51 -16.60
N ARG A 174 -11.09 0.27 -16.34
CA ARG A 174 -10.58 -0.56 -15.24
C ARG A 174 -9.16 -1.05 -15.53
N ALA A 175 -8.84 -1.38 -16.78
CA ALA A 175 -7.49 -1.76 -17.19
C ALA A 175 -6.48 -0.66 -16.83
N TYR A 176 -6.72 0.58 -17.31
CA TYR A 176 -5.89 1.73 -16.98
C TYR A 176 -5.84 2.00 -15.47
N GLY A 177 -6.98 1.90 -14.78
CA GLY A 177 -7.01 2.08 -13.33
C GLY A 177 -6.13 1.08 -12.59
N THR A 178 -6.22 -0.21 -12.93
CA THR A 178 -5.36 -1.24 -12.34
C THR A 178 -3.90 -1.14 -12.77
N ALA A 179 -3.60 -0.65 -13.98
CA ALA A 179 -2.23 -0.35 -14.41
C ALA A 179 -1.60 0.75 -13.54
N LEU A 180 -2.34 1.83 -13.28
CA LEU A 180 -1.88 2.91 -12.39
C LEU A 180 -1.65 2.41 -10.97
N VAL A 181 -2.51 1.52 -10.45
CA VAL A 181 -2.28 0.89 -9.14
C VAL A 181 -1.02 0.04 -9.14
N ALA A 182 -0.77 -0.77 -10.18
CA ALA A 182 0.42 -1.60 -10.28
C ALA A 182 1.71 -0.75 -10.36
N ILE A 183 1.72 0.27 -11.20
CA ILE A 183 2.85 1.21 -11.34
C ILE A 183 3.05 1.94 -10.01
N GLY A 184 1.99 2.49 -9.44
CA GLY A 184 2.04 3.24 -8.19
C GLY A 184 2.54 2.41 -7.01
N ALA A 185 2.11 1.15 -6.90
CA ALA A 185 2.58 0.23 -5.86
C ALA A 185 4.03 -0.22 -6.04
N THR A 186 4.59 -0.12 -7.25
CA THR A 186 5.99 -0.50 -7.54
C THR A 186 6.98 0.60 -7.13
N LEU A 187 6.59 1.88 -7.26
CA LEU A 187 7.49 3.02 -7.01
C LEU A 187 8.10 3.05 -5.59
N PRO A 188 7.33 2.84 -4.49
CA PRO A 188 7.91 2.77 -3.14
C PRO A 188 8.90 1.62 -2.98
N GLY A 189 8.66 0.49 -3.64
CA GLY A 189 9.57 -0.67 -3.62
C GLY A 189 10.92 -0.36 -4.27
N ILE A 190 10.91 0.37 -5.39
CA ILE A 190 12.13 0.87 -6.05
C ILE A 190 12.84 1.87 -5.14
N GLY A 191 12.12 2.87 -4.64
CA GLY A 191 12.66 3.89 -3.74
C GLY A 191 13.27 3.30 -2.47
N GLY A 192 12.59 2.34 -1.84
CA GLY A 192 13.08 1.68 -0.63
C GLY A 192 14.29 0.78 -0.89
N THR A 193 14.39 0.18 -2.09
CA THR A 193 15.60 -0.57 -2.50
C THR A 193 16.77 0.38 -2.71
N MET A 194 16.54 1.52 -3.38
CA MET A 194 17.55 2.56 -3.58
C MET A 194 18.02 3.14 -2.24
N ALA A 195 17.12 3.47 -1.32
CA ALA A 195 17.47 3.95 0.01
C ALA A 195 18.39 2.96 0.77
N LYS A 196 18.15 1.65 0.65
CA LYS A 196 18.98 0.59 1.26
C LYS A 196 20.32 0.37 0.54
N LEU A 197 20.40 0.57 -0.76
CA LEU A 197 21.65 0.46 -1.51
C LEU A 197 22.57 1.67 -1.23
N GLY A 198 21.97 2.86 -1.06
CA GLY A 198 22.70 4.09 -0.72
C GLY A 198 23.29 4.11 0.68
N THR A 199 22.82 3.26 1.60
CA THR A 199 23.46 3.06 2.91
C THR A 199 24.65 2.10 2.86
N SER A 200 24.94 1.50 1.69
CA SER A 200 25.87 0.35 1.57
C SER A 200 27.09 0.61 0.67
N GLY A 201 27.30 1.81 0.08
CA GLY A 201 28.42 2.06 -0.83
C GLY A 201 28.72 3.54 -1.15
N SER A 202 29.93 3.78 -1.68
CA SER A 202 30.60 5.07 -1.99
C SER A 202 29.95 5.96 -3.06
N MET A 203 28.66 5.75 -3.37
CA MET A 203 27.90 6.52 -4.34
C MET A 203 27.08 7.56 -3.57
N SER A 204 27.33 8.85 -3.82
CA SER A 204 26.81 10.03 -3.09
C SER A 204 25.62 9.77 -2.16
N GLU A 205 25.90 9.63 -0.86
CA GLU A 205 24.98 9.20 0.22
C GLU A 205 23.73 10.08 0.43
N GLN A 206 23.64 11.23 -0.23
CA GLN A 206 22.67 12.30 0.03
C GLN A 206 21.49 12.35 -0.95
N GLY A 207 21.29 11.36 -1.82
CA GLY A 207 20.24 11.42 -2.86
C GLY A 207 19.31 10.22 -2.97
N MET A 208 19.54 9.14 -2.24
CA MET A 208 18.81 7.87 -2.45
C MET A 208 17.56 7.72 -1.58
N VAL A 209 17.47 8.47 -0.47
CA VAL A 209 16.28 8.48 0.39
C VAL A 209 15.20 9.37 -0.22
N GLU A 210 15.59 10.43 -0.92
CA GLU A 210 14.69 11.32 -1.64
C GLU A 210 13.97 10.58 -2.78
N VAL A 211 14.59 9.56 -3.38
CA VAL A 211 13.93 8.69 -4.36
C VAL A 211 12.80 7.89 -3.70
N LEU A 212 12.96 7.47 -2.44
CA LEU A 212 11.87 6.87 -1.67
C LEU A 212 10.74 7.89 -1.49
N TYR A 213 11.02 9.10 -1.01
CA TYR A 213 9.99 10.11 -0.77
C TYR A 213 9.20 10.46 -2.04
N VAL A 214 9.89 10.66 -3.15
CA VAL A 214 9.25 10.92 -4.46
C VAL A 214 8.47 9.70 -4.94
N GLY A 215 9.06 8.51 -4.82
CA GLY A 215 8.43 7.25 -5.20
C GLY A 215 7.17 6.95 -4.40
N GLU A 216 7.16 7.33 -3.12
CA GLU A 216 5.99 7.18 -2.26
C GLU A 216 4.88 8.16 -2.61
N PHE A 217 5.23 9.44 -2.77
CA PHE A 217 4.27 10.45 -3.18
C PHE A 217 3.59 10.10 -4.51
N LEU A 218 4.39 9.87 -5.54
CA LEU A 218 3.88 9.50 -6.86
C LEU A 218 3.15 8.15 -6.81
N GLY A 219 3.69 7.20 -6.06
CA GLY A 219 3.08 5.89 -5.86
C GLY A 219 1.66 5.99 -5.32
N LEU A 220 1.47 6.76 -4.25
CA LEU A 220 0.17 6.95 -3.61
C LEU A 220 -0.81 7.71 -4.50
N VAL A 221 -0.36 8.75 -5.20
CA VAL A 221 -1.17 9.51 -6.17
C VAL A 221 -1.66 8.61 -7.30
N LEU A 222 -0.79 7.78 -7.87
CA LEU A 222 -1.15 6.85 -8.95
C LEU A 222 -2.10 5.76 -8.46
N MET A 223 -1.88 5.22 -7.26
CA MET A 223 -2.80 4.24 -6.66
C MET A 223 -4.19 4.84 -6.44
N TRP A 224 -4.29 6.06 -5.90
CA TRP A 224 -5.59 6.71 -5.71
C TRP A 224 -6.25 7.04 -7.05
N TRP A 225 -5.52 7.59 -8.01
CA TRP A 225 -6.07 7.86 -9.34
C TRP A 225 -6.56 6.57 -10.02
N GLY A 226 -5.79 5.49 -9.92
CA GLY A 226 -6.18 4.19 -10.42
C GLY A 226 -7.46 3.66 -9.79
N PHE A 227 -7.60 3.82 -8.46
CA PHE A 227 -8.82 3.50 -7.73
C PHE A 227 -10.04 4.33 -8.22
N GLU A 228 -9.88 5.63 -8.43
CA GLU A 228 -10.95 6.50 -8.96
C GLU A 228 -11.37 6.08 -10.37
N LEU A 229 -10.43 5.73 -11.25
CA LEU A 229 -10.75 5.23 -12.59
C LEU A 229 -11.55 3.92 -12.51
N CYS A 230 -11.12 2.98 -11.67
CA CYS A 230 -11.83 1.70 -11.47
C CYS A 230 -13.24 1.88 -10.91
N THR A 231 -13.44 2.85 -10.02
CA THR A 231 -14.74 3.09 -9.38
C THR A 231 -15.72 3.85 -10.24
N ARG A 232 -15.24 4.73 -11.14
CA ARG A 232 -16.05 5.47 -12.12
C ARG A 232 -16.29 4.69 -13.41
N ALA A 233 -15.60 3.58 -13.63
CA ALA A 233 -15.74 2.76 -14.82
C ALA A 233 -17.20 2.28 -15.03
N PRO A 234 -17.77 2.40 -16.25
CA PRO A 234 -19.11 1.94 -16.56
C PRO A 234 -19.33 0.46 -16.21
N LYS A 235 -20.56 0.10 -15.83
CA LYS A 235 -20.92 -1.32 -15.69
C LYS A 235 -20.84 -1.99 -17.08
N PRO A 236 -20.39 -3.26 -17.17
CA PRO A 236 -20.44 -4.00 -18.43
C PRO A 236 -21.88 -4.05 -18.98
N ILE A 237 -22.05 -3.98 -20.30
CA ILE A 237 -23.36 -3.88 -20.97
C ILE A 237 -24.29 -5.04 -20.56
N MET A 238 -23.76 -6.27 -20.44
CA MET A 238 -24.55 -7.43 -19.99
C MET A 238 -25.10 -7.29 -18.58
N ALA A 239 -24.31 -6.76 -17.64
CA ALA A 239 -24.77 -6.52 -16.27
C ALA A 239 -25.79 -5.38 -16.16
N GLN A 240 -25.82 -4.46 -17.14
CA GLN A 240 -26.87 -3.44 -17.22
C GLN A 240 -28.16 -4.03 -17.80
N ALA A 241 -28.08 -4.91 -18.78
CA ALA A 241 -29.23 -5.60 -19.36
C ALA A 241 -29.97 -6.44 -18.31
N ASP A 242 -29.24 -7.20 -17.48
CA ASP A 242 -29.84 -8.00 -16.39
C ASP A 242 -30.54 -7.14 -15.34
N GLU A 243 -29.99 -5.96 -15.00
CA GLU A 243 -30.61 -4.99 -14.08
C GLU A 243 -31.89 -4.34 -14.67
N VAL A 244 -31.90 -4.11 -15.98
CA VAL A 244 -33.06 -3.56 -16.69
C VAL A 244 -34.17 -4.61 -16.78
N VAL A 245 -33.85 -5.85 -17.14
CA VAL A 245 -34.81 -6.97 -17.20
C VAL A 245 -35.40 -7.23 -15.81
N GLY A 246 -34.58 -7.32 -14.76
CA GLY A 246 -35.08 -7.51 -13.40
C GLY A 246 -36.02 -6.39 -12.91
N LYS A 247 -35.75 -5.13 -13.29
CA LYS A 247 -36.67 -4.02 -13.00
C LYS A 247 -37.99 -4.09 -13.77
N VAL A 248 -37.98 -4.58 -15.01
CA VAL A 248 -39.20 -4.73 -15.82
C VAL A 248 -40.09 -5.83 -15.22
N ASP A 249 -39.51 -6.94 -14.76
CA ASP A 249 -40.23 -8.03 -14.11
C ASP A 249 -40.83 -7.61 -12.74
N GLU A 250 -40.12 -6.80 -11.97
CA GLU A 250 -40.64 -6.20 -10.72
C GLU A 250 -41.81 -5.23 -10.97
N LEU A 251 -41.77 -4.47 -12.06
CA LEU A 251 -42.86 -3.55 -12.43
C LEU A 251 -44.08 -4.30 -12.97
N GLY A 252 -43.89 -5.35 -13.78
CA GLY A 252 -44.98 -6.15 -14.35
C GLY A 252 -45.72 -7.02 -13.33
N SER A 253 -45.05 -7.48 -12.28
CA SER A 253 -45.67 -8.27 -11.19
C SER A 253 -46.42 -7.43 -10.14
N SER A 254 -46.27 -6.10 -10.18
CA SER A 254 -46.99 -5.18 -9.28
C SER A 254 -48.36 -4.71 -9.83
N THR A 255 -48.72 -5.14 -11.04
CA THR A 255 -49.95 -4.75 -11.75
C THR A 255 -50.99 -5.86 -11.89
N GLU A 256 -50.79 -7.02 -11.25
CA GLU A 256 -51.79 -8.10 -11.10
C GLU A 256 -52.30 -8.20 -9.66
#